data_AF-A0A1U7DLN6-F1
#
_entry.id   AF-A0A1U7DLN6-F1
#
_cell.length_a   1.000
_cell.length_b   1.000
_cell.length_c   1.000
_cell.angle_alpha   90.00
_cell.angle_beta   90.00
_cell.angle_gamma   90.00
#
_symmetry.space_group_name_H-M   'P 1'
#
loop_
_entity.id
_entity.type
_entity.pdbx_description
1 polymer ?
#
loop_
_entity_poly.entity_id
_entity_poly.type
_entity_poly.pdbx_seq_one_letter_code
_entity_poly.pdbx_strand_id
1 'polypeptide(L)' 'MNVLVVLMPISIGLGLAGLAVFVWTLRARQYDDPEGDSVRLLDPRWDDRPMAPPKTHEAPGPGA' A
#
# COMPACT_ATOMS: atom_id res chain seq x y z
N MET A 1 13.60 -39.71 7.82
CA MET A 1 13.03 -38.96 8.97
C MET A 1 13.88 -37.78 9.45
N ASN A 2 14.94 -37.36 8.73
CA ASN A 2 15.79 -36.23 9.14
C ASN A 2 15.29 -34.86 8.66
N VAL A 3 14.54 -34.85 7.55
CA VAL A 3 14.10 -33.60 6.90
C VAL A 3 13.08 -32.83 7.75
N LEU A 4 12.25 -33.52 8.54
CA LEU A 4 11.27 -32.89 9.42
C LEU A 4 11.94 -32.06 10.53
N VAL A 5 13.14 -32.46 10.98
CA VAL A 5 13.93 -31.73 11.98
C VAL A 5 14.39 -30.37 11.44
N VAL A 6 14.53 -30.24 10.12
CA VAL A 6 14.91 -28.98 9.46
C VAL A 6 13.68 -28.19 9.02
N LEU A 7 12.67 -28.86 8.47
CA LEU A 7 11.43 -28.22 7.98
C LEU A 7 10.61 -27.61 9.13
N MET A 8 10.49 -28.29 10.26
CA MET A 8 9.71 -27.80 11.40
C MET A 8 10.18 -26.43 11.92
N PRO A 9 11.47 -26.23 12.25
CA PRO A 9 11.94 -24.91 12.69
C PRO A 9 11.87 -23.85 11.58
N ILE A 10 12.09 -24.23 10.31
CA ILE A 10 11.96 -23.30 9.18
C ILE A 10 10.52 -22.83 9.03
N SER A 11 9.53 -23.73 9.08
CA SER A 11 8.12 -23.37 8.99
C SER A 11 7.68 -22.47 10.13
N ILE A 12 8.10 -22.77 11.36
CA ILE A 12 7.82 -21.92 12.53
C ILE A 12 8.49 -20.55 12.35
N GLY A 13 9.75 -20.52 11.93
CA GLY A 13 10.49 -19.29 11.67
C GLY A 13 9.84 -18.41 10.60
N LEU A 14 9.39 -19.02 9.49
CA LEU A 14 8.65 -18.32 8.45
C LEU A 14 7.31 -17.78 8.94
N GLY A 15 6.58 -18.55 9.78
CA GLY A 15 5.34 -18.09 10.40
C GLY A 15 5.55 -16.88 11.32
N LEU A 16 6.58 -16.93 12.16
CA LEU A 16 6.95 -15.83 13.05
C LEU A 16 7.43 -14.60 12.27
N ALA A 17 8.24 -14.80 11.22
CA ALA A 17 8.70 -13.71 10.35
C ALA A 17 7.53 -13.04 9.64
N GLY A 18 6.59 -13.81 9.09
CA GLY A 18 5.37 -13.28 8.48
C GLY A 18 4.54 -12.48 9.46
N LEU A 19 4.36 -12.98 10.69
CA LEU A 19 3.63 -12.27 11.74
C LEU A 19 4.34 -10.96 12.16
N ALA A 20 5.67 -10.99 12.30
CA ALA A 20 6.45 -9.80 12.64
C ALA A 20 6.35 -8.72 11.55
N VAL A 21 6.46 -9.13 10.28
CA VAL A 21 6.27 -8.23 9.12
C VAL A 21 4.86 -7.67 9.11
N PHE A 22 3.84 -8.49 9.34
CA PHE A 22 2.44 -8.05 9.40
C PHE A 22 2.19 -7.01 10.51
N VAL A 23 2.76 -7.20 11.70
CA VAL A 23 2.65 -6.21 12.77
C VAL A 23 3.39 -4.91 12.41
N TRP A 24 4.56 -5.03 11.77
CA TRP A 24 5.31 -3.86 11.29
C TRP A 24 4.53 -3.06 10.24
N THR A 25 3.86 -3.73 9.30
CA THR A 25 3.06 -3.06 8.27
C THR A 25 1.84 -2.32 8.82
N LEU A 26 1.17 -2.89 9.84
CA LEU A 26 0.11 -2.21 10.58
C LEU A 26 0.65 -0.94 11.28
N ARG A 27 1.81 -1.04 11.95
CA ARG A 27 2.43 0.12 12.60
C ARG A 27 2.91 1.17 11.60
N ALA A 28 3.30 0.75 10.40
CA ALA A 28 3.69 1.64 9.31
C ALA A 28 2.51 2.38 8.67
N ARG A 29 1.26 2.15 9.12
CA ARG A 29 0.06 2.77 8.56
C ARG A 29 -0.13 2.49 7.07
N GLN A 30 0.42 1.37 6.56
CA GLN A 30 0.32 1.05 5.13
C GLN A 30 -1.12 0.75 4.69
N TYR A 31 -1.99 0.43 5.64
CA TYR A 31 -3.40 0.10 5.42
C TYR A 31 -4.33 1.23 5.88
N ASP A 32 -3.83 2.46 6.05
CA ASP A 32 -4.67 3.59 6.47
C ASP A 32 -5.46 4.20 5.30
N ASP A 33 -5.05 3.94 4.05
CA ASP A 33 -5.77 4.39 2.84
C ASP A 33 -6.11 3.28 1.83
N PRO A 34 -6.80 2.19 2.23
CA PRO A 34 -7.25 1.15 1.32
C PRO A 34 -8.43 1.63 0.46
N GLU A 35 -9.21 2.59 0.96
CA GLU A 35 -10.34 3.19 0.25
C GLU A 35 -9.88 4.18 -0.82
N GLY A 36 -8.82 4.97 -0.59
CA GLY A 36 -8.41 6.01 -1.52
C GLY A 36 -7.89 5.52 -2.87
N ASP A 37 -7.16 4.40 -2.91
CA ASP A 37 -6.56 3.90 -4.16
C ASP A 37 -7.51 2.98 -4.94
N SER A 38 -8.23 2.09 -4.24
CA SER A 38 -9.14 1.12 -4.85
C SER A 38 -10.49 1.73 -5.27
N VAL A 39 -11.03 2.69 -4.51
CA VAL A 39 -12.32 3.34 -4.84
C VAL A 39 -12.15 4.28 -6.04
N ARG A 40 -10.98 4.89 -6.23
CA ARG A 40 -10.73 5.74 -7.41
C ARG A 40 -10.71 4.95 -8.71
N LEU A 41 -10.24 3.70 -8.68
CA LEU A 41 -10.17 2.84 -9.86
C LEU A 41 -11.55 2.33 -10.32
N LEU A 42 -12.50 2.19 -9.39
CA LEU A 42 -13.85 1.66 -9.65
C LEU A 42 -14.93 2.75 -9.71
N ASP A 43 -14.56 4.03 -9.58
CA ASP A 43 -15.50 5.14 -9.60
C ASP A 43 -15.97 5.40 -11.04
N PRO A 44 -17.28 5.18 -11.35
CA PRO A 44 -17.80 5.28 -12.71
C PRO A 44 -17.62 6.65 -13.36
N ARG A 45 -17.38 7.70 -12.56
CA ARG A 45 -17.16 9.06 -13.07
C ARG A 45 -15.86 9.22 -13.86
N TRP A 46 -14.92 8.28 -13.72
CA TRP A 46 -13.60 8.31 -14.36
C TRP A 46 -13.39 7.17 -15.36
N ASP A 47 -14.43 6.38 -15.66
CA ASP A 47 -14.37 5.23 -16.57
C ASP A 47 -14.11 5.68 -18.02
N ASP A 48 -14.71 6.80 -18.42
CA ASP A 48 -14.57 7.35 -19.78
C ASP A 48 -13.24 8.09 -20.02
N ARG A 49 -12.65 8.67 -18.96
CA ARG A 49 -11.43 9.48 -19.05
C ARG A 49 -10.82 9.79 -17.67
N PRO A 50 -9.47 9.73 -17.53
CA PRO A 50 -8.80 9.99 -16.27
C PRO A 50 -8.99 11.45 -15.80
N MET A 51 -8.92 11.66 -14.48
CA MET A 51 -9.01 13.00 -13.88
C MET A 51 -7.87 13.89 -14.39
N ALA A 52 -8.20 15.09 -14.85
CA ALA A 52 -7.19 16.08 -15.22
C ALA A 52 -6.36 16.46 -13.98
N PRO A 53 -5.02 16.55 -14.10
CA PRO A 53 -4.17 16.91 -12.97
C PRO A 53 -4.60 18.26 -12.38
N PRO A 54 -4.57 18.40 -11.04
CA PRO A 54 -4.93 19.65 -10.39
C PRO A 54 -4.08 20.78 -10.96
N LYS A 55 -4.71 21.91 -11.27
CA LYS A 55 -4.02 23.12 -11.74
C LYS A 55 -3.27 23.73 -10.56
N THR A 56 -2.07 23.23 -10.25
CA THR A 56 -1.22 23.82 -9.22
C THR A 56 -0.54 25.08 -9.73
N HIS A 57 -0.65 26.12 -8.91
CA HIS A 57 0.03 27.41 -8.97
C HIS A 57 -0.22 28.27 -10.21
N GLU A 58 -1.26 29.10 -10.11
CA GLU A 58 -1.14 30.49 -10.56
C GLU A 58 0.09 31.08 -9.84
N ALA A 59 1.20 31.19 -10.56
CA ALA A 59 2.35 31.96 -10.12
C ALA A 59 1.88 33.40 -9.86
N PRO A 60 2.33 34.09 -8.78
CA PRO A 60 2.10 35.52 -8.67
C PRO A 60 2.67 36.16 -9.95
N GLY A 61 1.81 36.83 -10.72
CA GLY A 61 2.23 37.49 -11.95
C GLY A 61 3.40 38.46 -11.70
N PRO A 62 4.26 38.71 -12.70
CA PRO A 62 5.34 39.68 -12.54
C PRO A 62 4.70 41.07 -12.49
N GLY A 63 4.49 41.57 -11.28
CA GLY A 63 3.84 42.86 -11.03
C GLY A 63 4.02 43.36 -9.59
N ALA A 64 5.11 42.95 -8.93
CA ALA A 64 5.67 43.67 -7.80
C ALA A 64 6.59 44.78 -8.31
#